data_AF-A0A356PWX3-F1
#
_entry.id   AF-A0A356PWX3-F1
#
_cell.length_a   1.000
_cell.length_b   1.000
_cell.length_c   1.000
_cell.angle_alpha   90.00
_cell.angle_beta   90.00
_cell.angle_gamma   90.00
#
_symmetry.space_group_name_H-M   'P 1'
#
loop_
_entity.id
_entity.type
_entity.pdbx_description
1 polymer ?
#
loop_
_entity_poly.entity_id
_entity_poly.type
_entity_poly.pdbx_seq_one_letter_code
_entity_poly.pdbx_strand_id
1 'polypeptide(L)'
;LLGFSRHQLDAVCQQAGVGWETDPSNHDRRFERVRVRAALASLTGMDDQLRRLAAAASYIDDHLMVAVAASQHAVKLASDGSAMLDRSVLDLPQGVFRRVLSRVTQIVGGNPHPPTHVALDRLWTRLQAGSASTLGACRFRPMAGQGWQIIAEVGRNPPSVSVKAGETILFAGRWLVTSQIDGMVRPCCVLSGQGDAGWRGLSSWKGLSAAVRAPLPVVESLDGTPVYPHLTKTPVRPDTGLVAQAVFLPFAEGAATRGLAGSKSSCAVPEAGVTRNQGAGPDINPAHNT
;
A
#
# COMPACT_ATOMS: atom_id res chain seq x y z
N LEU A 1 11.80 -2.04 4.58
CA LEU A 1 13.03 -2.33 5.35
C LEU A 1 12.78 -2.34 6.86
N LEU A 2 11.62 -2.85 7.32
CA LEU A 2 11.20 -2.74 8.72
C LEU A 2 12.01 -3.61 9.70
N GLY A 3 12.83 -4.53 9.19
CA GLY A 3 13.73 -5.38 10.00
C GLY A 3 15.16 -4.87 10.13
N PHE A 4 15.50 -3.72 9.54
CA PHE A 4 16.84 -3.16 9.56
C PHE A 4 16.88 -1.91 10.43
N SER A 5 17.89 -1.81 11.30
CA SER A 5 18.21 -0.55 11.97
C SER A 5 18.79 0.44 10.94
N ARG A 6 18.72 1.74 11.27
CA ARG A 6 19.35 2.78 10.44
C ARG A 6 20.84 2.49 10.21
N HIS A 7 21.56 2.09 11.26
CA HIS A 7 22.98 1.76 11.17
C HIS A 7 23.25 0.60 10.20
N GLN A 8 22.38 -0.41 10.16
CA GLN A 8 22.51 -1.51 9.20
C GLN A 8 22.29 -1.04 7.76
N LEU A 9 21.35 -0.12 7.53
CA LEU A 9 21.14 0.46 6.20
C LEU A 9 22.30 1.37 5.77
N ASP A 10 22.83 2.17 6.69
CA ASP A 10 24.00 3.02 6.44
C ASP A 10 25.23 2.17 6.07
N ALA A 11 25.46 1.07 6.80
CA ALA A 11 26.55 0.13 6.51
C ALA A 11 26.40 -0.55 5.13
N VAL A 12 25.18 -0.93 4.75
CA VAL A 12 24.89 -1.49 3.42
C VAL A 12 25.15 -0.47 2.32
N CYS A 13 24.71 0.78 2.48
CA CYS A 13 24.96 1.84 1.50
C CYS A 13 26.45 2.15 1.36
N GLN A 14 27.20 2.19 2.47
CA GLN A 14 28.65 2.36 2.46
C GLN A 14 29.36 1.22 1.73
N GLN A 15 28.99 -0.04 2.03
CA GLN A 15 29.57 -1.22 1.40
C GLN A 15 29.26 -1.28 -0.11
N ALA A 16 28.10 -0.77 -0.52
CA ALA A 16 27.71 -0.65 -1.92
C ALA A 16 28.29 0.58 -2.63
N GLY A 17 29.01 1.46 -1.93
CA GLY A 17 29.53 2.72 -2.49
C GLY A 17 28.44 3.70 -2.93
N VAL A 18 27.23 3.56 -2.41
CA VAL A 18 26.08 4.40 -2.78
C VAL A 18 26.00 5.57 -1.81
N GLY A 19 26.21 6.79 -2.32
CA GLY A 19 25.92 8.00 -1.58
C GLY A 19 24.42 8.19 -1.38
N TRP A 20 24.01 8.72 -0.23
CA TRP A 20 22.62 9.06 0.05
C TRP A 20 22.48 10.54 0.37
N GLU A 21 21.40 11.14 -0.10
CA GLU A 21 21.05 12.52 0.21
C GLU A 21 20.18 12.58 1.48
N THR A 22 20.45 13.55 2.34
CA THR A 22 19.65 13.77 3.56
C THR A 22 18.74 14.97 3.36
N ASP A 23 17.45 14.73 3.17
CA ASP A 23 16.44 15.80 3.06
C ASP A 23 16.41 16.66 4.34
N PRO A 24 16.55 18.00 4.25
CA PRO A 24 16.41 18.93 5.38
C PRO A 24 15.13 18.74 6.20
N SER A 25 14.03 18.27 5.59
CA SER A 25 12.76 17.99 6.27
C SER A 25 12.87 16.89 7.33
N ASN A 26 13.94 16.08 7.32
CA ASN A 26 14.21 15.06 8.33
C ASN A 26 14.54 15.66 9.72
N HIS A 27 14.95 16.92 9.77
CA HIS A 27 15.31 17.63 10.99
C HIS A 27 14.29 18.71 11.40
N ASP A 28 13.26 18.96 10.59
CA ASP A 28 12.24 19.97 10.89
C ASP A 28 11.26 19.49 11.98
N ARG A 29 11.42 20.06 13.18
CA ARG A 29 10.59 19.76 14.36
C ARG A 29 9.13 20.22 14.25
N ARG A 30 8.75 20.95 13.20
CA ARG A 30 7.33 21.24 12.89
C ARG A 30 6.57 19.95 12.59
N PHE A 31 7.23 18.94 12.01
CA PHE A 31 6.63 17.64 11.75
C PHE A 31 6.64 16.74 12.99
N GLU A 32 5.48 16.15 13.29
CA GLU A 32 5.29 15.24 14.42
C GLU A 32 6.25 14.05 14.37
N ARG A 33 6.49 13.46 13.18
CA ARG A 33 7.43 12.35 12.99
C ARG A 33 8.83 12.64 13.51
N VAL A 34 9.31 13.89 13.35
CA VAL A 34 10.66 14.31 13.76
C VAL A 34 10.69 14.45 15.28
N ARG A 35 9.65 15.05 15.88
CA ARG A 35 9.53 15.17 17.34
C ARG A 35 9.45 13.82 18.02
N VAL A 36 8.59 12.92 17.52
CA VAL A 36 8.42 11.56 18.05
C VAL A 36 9.72 10.78 17.92
N ARG A 37 10.38 10.81 16.75
CA ARG A 37 11.67 10.12 16.56
C ARG A 37 12.75 10.65 17.50
N ALA A 38 12.82 11.96 17.73
CA ALA A 38 13.77 12.54 18.68
C ALA A 38 13.48 12.11 20.12
N ALA A 39 12.19 12.08 20.53
CA ALA A 39 11.79 11.60 21.85
C ALA A 39 12.10 10.10 22.02
N LEU A 40 11.85 9.28 21.00
CA LEU A 40 12.19 7.86 21.03
C LEU A 40 13.71 7.64 21.07
N ALA A 41 14.50 8.46 20.36
CA ALA A 41 15.96 8.39 20.39
C ALA A 41 16.55 8.73 21.77
N SER A 42 15.84 9.50 22.61
CA SER A 42 16.25 9.74 24.00
C SER A 42 16.01 8.55 24.94
N LEU A 43 15.30 7.50 24.50
CA LEU A 43 15.07 6.28 25.26
C LEU A 43 16.16 5.24 24.95
N THR A 44 17.36 5.44 25.48
CA THR A 44 18.49 4.52 25.29
C THR A 44 18.21 3.15 25.92
N GLY A 45 18.57 2.07 25.22
CA GLY A 45 18.42 0.69 25.72
C GLY A 45 17.00 0.11 25.69
N MET A 46 16.04 0.79 25.05
CA MET A 46 14.64 0.34 24.94
C MET A 46 14.25 -0.22 23.57
N ASP A 47 15.21 -0.50 22.69
CA ASP A 47 14.93 -0.89 21.30
C ASP A 47 14.06 -2.16 21.20
N ASP A 48 14.28 -3.15 22.05
CA ASP A 48 13.49 -4.38 22.07
C ASP A 48 12.07 -4.15 22.61
N GLN A 49 11.93 -3.27 23.59
CA GLN A 49 10.64 -2.87 24.15
C GLN A 49 9.82 -2.09 23.11
N LEU A 50 10.46 -1.17 22.38
CA LEU A 50 9.84 -0.44 21.28
C LEU A 50 9.44 -1.37 20.13
N ARG A 51 10.28 -2.35 19.77
CA ARG A 51 9.93 -3.40 18.80
C ARG A 51 8.72 -4.22 19.25
N ARG A 52 8.71 -4.67 20.51
CA ARG A 52 7.58 -5.41 21.11
C ARG A 52 6.31 -4.58 21.15
N LEU A 53 6.41 -3.31 21.51
CA LEU A 53 5.28 -2.38 21.52
C LEU A 53 4.71 -2.17 20.11
N ALA A 54 5.58 -1.96 19.11
CA ALA A 54 5.16 -1.85 17.72
C ALA A 54 4.48 -3.14 17.22
N ALA A 55 5.03 -4.31 17.56
CA ALA A 55 4.43 -5.60 17.21
C ALA A 55 3.07 -5.80 17.90
N ALA A 56 2.95 -5.47 19.18
CA ALA A 56 1.69 -5.54 19.92
C ALA A 56 0.65 -4.56 19.35
N ALA A 57 1.05 -3.34 19.02
CA ALA A 57 0.18 -2.36 18.37
C ALA A 57 -0.32 -2.86 17.01
N SER A 58 0.58 -3.40 16.17
CA SER A 58 0.21 -4.01 14.88
C SER A 58 -0.76 -5.17 15.07
N TYR A 59 -0.51 -6.03 16.05
CA TYR A 59 -1.38 -7.17 16.34
C TYR A 59 -2.79 -6.73 16.77
N ILE A 60 -2.89 -5.78 17.69
CA ILE A 60 -4.18 -5.20 18.12
C ILE A 60 -4.91 -4.58 16.93
N ASP A 61 -4.16 -3.90 16.08
CA ASP A 61 -4.68 -3.22 14.90
C ASP A 61 -5.22 -4.19 13.85
N ASP A 62 -4.48 -5.25 13.54
CA ASP A 62 -4.91 -6.33 12.66
C ASP A 62 -6.21 -6.97 13.18
N HIS A 63 -6.26 -7.27 14.48
CA HIS A 63 -7.45 -7.84 15.11
C HIS A 63 -8.65 -6.89 15.10
N LEU A 64 -8.43 -5.59 15.30
CA LEU A 64 -9.47 -4.58 15.18
C LEU A 64 -10.04 -4.54 13.75
N MET A 65 -9.16 -4.53 12.74
CA MET A 65 -9.58 -4.51 11.35
C MET A 65 -10.32 -5.80 10.94
N VAL A 66 -9.89 -6.96 11.43
CA VAL A 66 -10.62 -8.23 11.24
C VAL A 66 -11.99 -8.18 11.89
N ALA A 67 -12.10 -7.67 13.12
CA ALA A 67 -13.39 -7.56 13.81
C ALA A 67 -14.34 -6.59 13.09
N VAL A 68 -13.84 -5.45 12.60
CA VAL A 68 -14.62 -4.51 11.80
C VAL A 68 -15.05 -5.12 10.47
N ALA A 69 -14.17 -5.86 9.79
CA ALA A 69 -14.52 -6.54 8.54
C ALA A 69 -15.55 -7.65 8.77
N ALA A 70 -15.39 -8.44 9.83
CA ALA A 70 -16.33 -9.48 10.23
C ALA A 70 -17.69 -8.91 10.66
N SER A 71 -17.73 -7.65 11.11
CA SER A 71 -18.99 -6.97 11.42
C SER A 71 -19.88 -6.82 10.20
N GLN A 72 -19.39 -6.97 8.95
CA GLN A 72 -20.07 -6.89 7.64
C GLN A 72 -20.95 -5.65 7.36
N HIS A 73 -21.25 -4.85 8.38
CA HIS A 73 -22.22 -3.78 8.33
C HIS A 73 -21.53 -2.44 8.12
N ALA A 74 -20.38 -2.18 8.76
CA ALA A 74 -19.80 -0.83 8.77
C ALA A 74 -19.23 -0.35 7.42
N VAL A 75 -18.49 -1.21 6.69
CA VAL A 75 -17.81 -0.81 5.44
C VAL A 75 -17.84 -1.94 4.41
N LYS A 76 -18.27 -1.61 3.18
CA LYS A 76 -18.26 -2.53 2.03
C LYS A 76 -17.46 -1.95 0.87
N LEU A 77 -16.31 -2.55 0.57
CA LEU A 77 -15.50 -2.18 -0.59
C LEU A 77 -16.02 -2.84 -1.87
N ALA A 78 -16.12 -2.09 -2.96
CA ALA A 78 -16.53 -2.57 -4.28
C ALA A 78 -15.30 -2.78 -5.19
N SER A 79 -15.47 -3.52 -6.30
CA SER A 79 -14.41 -3.77 -7.28
C SER A 79 -14.07 -2.54 -8.14
N ASP A 80 -14.96 -1.54 -8.14
CA ASP A 80 -14.77 -0.24 -8.79
C ASP A 80 -13.92 0.74 -7.93
N GLY A 81 -13.37 0.27 -6.81
CA GLY A 81 -12.56 1.08 -5.90
C GLY A 81 -13.34 2.07 -5.04
N SER A 82 -14.68 2.01 -5.05
CA SER A 82 -15.54 2.74 -4.12
C SER A 82 -15.79 1.93 -2.83
N ALA A 83 -16.28 2.62 -1.80
CA ALA A 83 -16.76 1.99 -0.58
C ALA A 83 -18.17 2.47 -0.21
N MET A 84 -18.98 1.61 0.39
CA MET A 84 -20.18 1.99 1.12
C MET A 84 -19.88 1.96 2.61
N LEU A 85 -20.16 3.08 3.29
CA LEU A 85 -20.03 3.27 4.71
C LEU A 85 -21.43 3.30 5.33
N ASP A 86 -21.75 2.35 6.20
CA ASP A 86 -23.04 2.33 6.88
C ASP A 86 -23.13 3.38 8.00
N ARG A 87 -24.36 3.73 8.38
CA ARG A 87 -24.62 4.67 9.48
C ARG A 87 -24.11 4.19 10.83
N SER A 88 -24.07 2.88 11.06
CA SER A 88 -23.59 2.28 12.31
C SER A 88 -22.14 2.63 12.63
N VAL A 89 -21.36 3.11 11.65
CA VAL A 89 -19.99 3.58 11.90
C VAL A 89 -19.95 4.75 12.88
N LEU A 90 -21.03 5.56 12.93
CA LEU A 90 -21.12 6.72 13.81
C LEU A 90 -21.28 6.34 15.28
N ASP A 91 -21.76 5.12 15.55
CA ASP A 91 -21.95 4.57 16.90
C ASP A 91 -20.66 3.90 17.45
N LEU A 92 -19.62 3.79 16.61
CA LEU A 92 -18.35 3.23 17.03
C LEU A 92 -17.64 4.16 18.03
N PRO A 93 -16.91 3.58 19.01
CA PRO A 93 -16.00 4.37 19.84
C PRO A 93 -15.05 5.20 18.97
N GLN A 94 -14.77 6.45 19.37
CA GLN A 94 -14.05 7.41 18.52
C GLN A 94 -12.70 6.90 18.02
N GLY A 95 -11.96 6.13 18.82
CA GLY A 95 -10.71 5.49 18.39
C GLY A 95 -10.90 4.49 17.26
N VAL A 96 -11.95 3.67 17.34
CA VAL A 96 -12.32 2.70 16.29
C VAL A 96 -12.79 3.43 15.03
N PHE A 97 -13.68 4.43 15.18
CA PHE A 97 -14.12 5.27 14.06
C PHE A 97 -12.92 5.85 13.30
N ARG A 98 -12.00 6.52 14.01
CA ARG A 98 -10.80 7.12 13.40
C ARG A 98 -9.98 6.08 12.65
N ARG A 99 -9.76 4.90 13.25
CA ARG A 99 -8.95 3.85 12.60
C ARG A 99 -9.62 3.31 11.33
N VAL A 100 -10.91 3.04 11.38
CA VAL A 100 -11.70 2.57 10.23
C VAL A 100 -11.68 3.60 9.11
N LEU A 101 -12.00 4.86 9.41
CA LEU A 101 -12.04 5.92 8.40
C LEU A 101 -10.64 6.25 7.84
N SER A 102 -9.60 6.20 8.67
CA SER A 102 -8.22 6.31 8.22
C SER A 102 -7.90 5.21 7.20
N ARG A 103 -8.21 3.94 7.51
CA ARG A 103 -7.95 2.82 6.61
C ARG A 103 -8.70 2.93 5.30
N VAL A 104 -9.99 3.26 5.37
CA VAL A 104 -10.85 3.36 4.18
C VAL A 104 -10.42 4.53 3.29
N THR A 105 -10.05 5.67 3.86
CA THR A 105 -9.56 6.80 3.07
C THR A 105 -8.21 6.51 2.41
N GLN A 106 -7.31 5.79 3.07
CA GLN A 106 -6.06 5.34 2.45
C GLN A 106 -6.33 4.37 1.28
N ILE A 107 -7.22 3.38 1.48
CA ILE A 107 -7.59 2.40 0.46
C ILE A 107 -8.27 3.06 -0.74
N VAL A 108 -9.33 3.83 -0.50
CA VAL A 108 -10.11 4.45 -1.58
C VAL A 108 -9.31 5.58 -2.23
N GLY A 109 -8.63 6.42 -1.46
CA GLY A 109 -7.89 7.58 -1.95
C GLY A 109 -6.53 7.24 -2.57
N GLY A 110 -5.97 6.06 -2.29
CA GLY A 110 -4.66 5.63 -2.79
C GLY A 110 -3.47 6.38 -2.16
N ASN A 111 -3.69 7.14 -1.09
CA ASN A 111 -2.63 7.87 -0.39
C ASN A 111 -2.12 7.02 0.78
N PRO A 112 -0.80 6.76 0.88
CA PRO A 112 -0.25 6.02 2.02
C PRO A 112 -0.32 6.82 3.34
N HIS A 113 -0.42 8.14 3.28
CA HIS A 113 -0.46 8.97 4.49
C HIS A 113 -1.89 9.05 5.06
N PRO A 114 -2.10 8.60 6.31
CA PRO A 114 -3.41 8.67 6.93
C PRO A 114 -3.80 10.14 7.22
N PRO A 115 -5.10 10.46 7.18
CA PRO A 115 -5.57 11.76 7.68
C PRO A 115 -5.25 11.95 9.16
N THR A 116 -5.08 13.20 9.59
CA THR A 116 -4.86 13.52 11.01
C THR A 116 -6.11 13.22 11.85
N HIS A 117 -5.94 12.96 13.15
CA HIS A 117 -7.06 12.75 14.07
C HIS A 117 -8.06 13.91 14.06
N VAL A 118 -7.57 15.15 14.05
CA VAL A 118 -8.41 16.36 13.97
C VAL A 118 -9.24 16.38 12.69
N ALA A 119 -8.67 15.96 11.56
CA ALA A 119 -9.40 15.91 10.31
C ALA A 119 -10.47 14.80 10.30
N LEU A 120 -10.18 13.66 10.93
CA LEU A 120 -11.14 12.57 11.13
C LEU A 120 -12.29 12.98 12.07
N ASP A 121 -12.02 13.75 13.13
CA ASP A 121 -13.06 14.27 14.02
C ASP A 121 -13.98 15.26 13.31
N ARG A 122 -13.41 16.15 12.49
CA ARG A 122 -14.21 17.06 11.65
C ARG A 122 -15.05 16.29 10.63
N LEU A 123 -14.51 15.20 10.08
CA LEU A 123 -15.26 14.32 9.20
C LEU A 123 -16.43 13.67 9.94
N TRP A 124 -16.22 13.15 11.16
CA TRP A 124 -17.29 12.59 11.99
C TRP A 124 -18.45 13.56 12.17
N THR A 125 -18.17 14.81 12.58
CA THR A 125 -19.22 15.84 12.73
C THR A 125 -19.97 16.10 11.42
N ARG A 126 -19.27 16.11 10.27
CA ARG A 126 -19.91 16.29 8.96
C ARG A 126 -20.78 15.10 8.55
N LEU A 127 -20.32 13.88 8.84
CA LEU A 127 -21.09 12.67 8.59
C LEU A 127 -22.35 12.65 9.46
N GLN A 128 -22.26 13.01 10.75
CA GLN A 128 -23.43 13.16 11.62
C GLN A 128 -24.46 14.16 11.07
N ALA A 129 -23.98 15.28 10.51
CA ALA A 129 -24.83 16.28 9.86
C ALA A 129 -25.37 15.83 8.48
N GLY A 130 -25.10 14.59 8.04
CA GLY A 130 -25.54 14.07 6.73
C GLY A 130 -24.92 14.80 5.53
N SER A 131 -23.84 15.56 5.74
CA SER A 131 -23.27 16.43 4.72
C SER A 131 -22.27 15.71 3.83
N ALA A 132 -22.22 16.10 2.56
CA ALA A 132 -21.12 15.71 1.68
C ALA A 132 -19.80 16.30 2.21
N SER A 133 -18.73 15.52 2.12
CA SER A 133 -17.42 15.93 2.64
C SER A 133 -16.28 15.35 1.81
N THR A 134 -15.08 15.89 2.01
CA THR A 134 -13.85 15.38 1.41
C THR A 134 -12.79 15.20 2.47
N LEU A 135 -12.00 14.12 2.35
CA LEU A 135 -10.86 13.85 3.22
C LEU A 135 -9.93 12.85 2.54
N GLY A 136 -8.62 13.08 2.57
CA GLY A 136 -7.62 12.08 2.13
C GLY A 136 -7.81 11.63 0.68
N ALA A 137 -8.02 12.56 -0.25
CA ALA A 137 -8.34 12.27 -1.66
C ALA A 137 -9.60 11.40 -1.84
N CYS A 138 -10.55 11.47 -0.91
CA CYS A 138 -11.85 10.83 -1.01
C CYS A 138 -12.98 11.86 -0.92
N ARG A 139 -14.08 11.59 -1.63
CA ARG A 139 -15.37 12.27 -1.47
C ARG A 139 -16.35 11.32 -0.79
N PHE A 140 -16.99 11.80 0.26
CA PHE A 140 -18.07 11.13 0.96
C PHE A 140 -19.40 11.72 0.49
N ARG A 141 -20.23 10.87 -0.11
CA ARG A 141 -21.52 11.25 -0.68
C ARG A 141 -22.63 10.61 0.17
N PRO A 142 -23.51 11.40 0.81
CA PRO A 142 -24.63 10.83 1.56
C PRO A 142 -25.56 10.09 0.60
N MET A 143 -25.87 8.84 0.94
CA MET A 143 -26.81 7.98 0.24
C MET A 143 -28.06 7.84 1.10
N ALA A 144 -29.21 8.27 0.59
CA ALA A 144 -30.46 8.31 1.33
C ALA A 144 -30.77 6.93 1.93
N GLY A 145 -30.89 6.86 3.26
CA GLY A 145 -31.18 5.62 3.99
C GLY A 145 -30.08 4.55 4.01
N GLN A 146 -28.92 4.77 3.38
CA GLN A 146 -27.89 3.74 3.18
C GLN A 146 -26.49 4.12 3.72
N GLY A 147 -26.34 5.32 4.29
CA GLY A 147 -25.06 5.82 4.81
C GLY A 147 -24.33 6.71 3.80
N TRP A 148 -23.06 6.42 3.49
CA TRP A 148 -22.24 7.23 2.59
C TRP A 148 -21.49 6.39 1.56
N GLN A 149 -21.56 6.81 0.29
CA GLN A 149 -20.66 6.30 -0.75
C GLN A 149 -19.36 7.11 -0.73
N ILE A 150 -18.25 6.40 -0.59
CA ILE A 150 -16.90 6.94 -0.63
C ILE A 150 -16.31 6.64 -2.00
N ILE A 151 -15.89 7.68 -2.70
CA ILE A 151 -15.21 7.59 -4.00
C ILE A 151 -13.91 8.36 -3.94
N ALA A 152 -12.91 7.98 -4.74
CA ALA A 152 -11.72 8.81 -4.85
C ALA A 152 -11.99 10.14 -5.53
N GLU A 153 -11.22 11.14 -5.11
CA GLU A 153 -11.11 12.42 -5.76
C GLU A 153 -9.96 12.39 -6.77
N VAL A 154 -10.22 12.87 -7.98
CA VAL A 154 -9.20 12.94 -9.04
C VAL A 154 -8.23 14.11 -8.80
N GLY A 155 -8.69 15.16 -8.11
CA GLY A 155 -7.93 16.37 -7.86
C GLY A 155 -7.76 17.26 -9.10
N ARG A 156 -6.99 18.34 -8.96
CA ARG A 156 -6.74 19.30 -10.05
C ARG A 156 -5.70 18.82 -11.06
N ASN A 157 -4.76 17.99 -10.62
CA ASN A 157 -3.68 17.43 -11.43
C ASN A 157 -3.86 15.92 -11.50
N PRO A 158 -4.76 15.42 -12.38
CA PRO A 158 -4.97 13.98 -12.52
C PRO A 158 -3.68 13.26 -12.92
N PRO A 159 -3.38 12.08 -12.36
CA PRO A 159 -2.24 11.29 -12.77
C PRO A 159 -2.40 10.82 -14.22
N SER A 160 -1.31 10.83 -14.98
CA SER A 160 -1.24 10.31 -16.34
C SER A 160 0.06 9.53 -16.47
N VAL A 161 -0.02 8.23 -16.75
CA VAL A 161 1.14 7.32 -16.75
C VAL A 161 1.18 6.56 -18.07
N SER A 162 2.34 6.49 -18.72
CA SER A 162 2.54 5.69 -19.93
C SER A 162 2.50 4.20 -19.60
N VAL A 163 1.92 3.40 -20.48
CA VAL A 163 1.90 1.93 -20.39
C VAL A 163 2.19 1.34 -21.77
N LYS A 164 3.06 0.34 -21.82
CA LYS A 164 3.33 -0.45 -23.03
C LYS A 164 2.44 -1.68 -23.10
N ALA A 165 2.24 -2.21 -24.30
CA ALA A 165 1.62 -3.51 -24.51
C ALA A 165 2.33 -4.60 -23.68
N GLY A 166 1.55 -5.38 -22.94
CA GLY A 166 2.01 -6.42 -22.01
C GLY A 166 2.47 -5.89 -20.64
N GLU A 167 2.54 -4.57 -20.43
CA GLU A 167 3.01 -3.99 -19.17
C GLU A 167 1.90 -3.93 -18.12
N THR A 168 2.29 -4.03 -16.84
CA THR A 168 1.42 -3.77 -15.69
C THR A 168 2.00 -2.63 -14.86
N ILE A 169 1.21 -1.59 -14.64
CA ILE A 169 1.62 -0.40 -13.88
C ILE A 169 0.77 -0.19 -12.63
N LEU A 170 1.32 0.49 -11.62
CA LEU A 170 0.57 1.00 -10.49
C LEU A 170 0.04 2.41 -10.81
N PHE A 171 -1.29 2.55 -10.89
CA PHE A 171 -1.97 3.80 -11.17
C PHE A 171 -2.72 4.33 -9.94
N ALA A 172 -2.56 5.64 -9.67
CA ALA A 172 -3.17 6.36 -8.54
C ALA A 172 -2.99 5.67 -7.16
N GLY A 173 -1.90 4.93 -6.98
CA GLY A 173 -1.56 4.22 -5.75
C GLY A 173 -2.47 3.04 -5.38
N ARG A 174 -3.45 2.68 -6.22
CA ARG A 174 -4.53 1.74 -5.85
C ARG A 174 -5.06 0.87 -6.99
N TRP A 175 -4.52 1.00 -8.20
CA TRP A 175 -4.90 0.20 -9.35
C TRP A 175 -3.67 -0.46 -9.97
N LEU A 176 -3.65 -1.79 -10.10
CA LEU A 176 -2.76 -2.43 -11.07
C LEU A 176 -3.48 -2.46 -12.41
N VAL A 177 -2.92 -1.76 -13.37
CA VAL A 177 -3.48 -1.68 -14.72
C VAL A 177 -2.56 -2.45 -15.66
N THR A 178 -3.11 -3.49 -16.28
CA THR A 178 -2.44 -4.27 -17.34
C THR A 178 -3.05 -3.89 -18.68
N SER A 179 -2.22 -3.60 -19.67
CA SER A 179 -2.64 -3.21 -21.02
C SER A 179 -2.03 -4.14 -22.06
N GLN A 180 -2.78 -4.52 -23.09
CA GLN A 180 -2.29 -5.23 -24.28
C GLN A 180 -1.95 -4.27 -25.44
N ILE A 181 -2.07 -2.97 -25.21
CA ILE A 181 -1.77 -1.91 -26.17
C ILE A 181 -0.89 -0.84 -25.53
N ASP A 182 -0.16 -0.11 -26.37
CA ASP A 182 0.54 1.10 -25.96
C ASP A 182 -0.46 2.26 -25.73
N GLY A 183 -0.20 3.07 -24.71
CA GLY A 183 -1.05 4.22 -24.43
C GLY A 183 -0.74 4.94 -23.13
N MET A 184 -1.70 5.77 -22.71
CA MET A 184 -1.65 6.54 -21.47
C MET A 184 -2.79 6.12 -20.55
N VAL A 185 -2.48 5.69 -19.33
CA VAL A 185 -3.49 5.44 -18.30
C VAL A 185 -3.86 6.75 -17.62
N ARG A 186 -5.15 7.10 -17.67
CA ARG A 186 -5.72 8.36 -17.16
C ARG A 186 -7.07 8.11 -16.45
N PRO A 187 -7.53 9.01 -15.57
CA PRO A 187 -8.87 8.91 -15.01
C PRO A 187 -9.94 9.11 -16.09
N CYS A 188 -11.03 8.36 -16.03
CA CYS A 188 -12.12 8.42 -17.00
C CYS A 188 -12.66 9.84 -17.23
N CYS A 189 -12.71 10.70 -16.21
CA CYS A 189 -13.20 12.07 -16.35
C CYS A 189 -12.23 13.01 -17.08
N VAL A 190 -10.99 12.60 -17.34
CA VAL A 190 -10.07 13.36 -18.22
C VAL A 190 -10.39 13.11 -19.68
N LEU A 191 -10.99 11.96 -19.99
CA LEU A 191 -11.37 11.53 -21.34
C LEU A 191 -12.85 11.84 -21.65
N SER A 192 -13.61 12.34 -20.66
CA SER A 192 -15.02 12.67 -20.85
C SER A 192 -15.18 13.87 -21.79
N GLY A 193 -15.72 13.59 -22.97
CA GLY A 193 -15.80 14.51 -24.11
C GLY A 193 -15.63 13.79 -25.45
N GLN A 194 -15.00 12.61 -25.45
CA GLN A 194 -14.72 11.81 -26.65
C GLN A 194 -15.91 10.99 -27.19
N GLY A 195 -17.15 11.31 -26.80
CA GLY A 195 -18.37 10.73 -27.39
C GLY A 195 -18.62 9.23 -27.15
N ASP A 196 -17.62 8.48 -26.71
CA ASP A 196 -17.71 7.03 -26.64
C ASP A 196 -18.23 6.55 -25.28
N ALA A 197 -19.20 5.65 -25.36
CA ALA A 197 -19.78 4.96 -24.22
C ALA A 197 -19.42 3.47 -24.25
N GLY A 198 -18.25 3.12 -24.79
CA GLY A 198 -17.72 1.76 -24.88
C GLY A 198 -17.78 0.97 -23.57
N TRP A 199 -17.77 1.66 -22.41
CA TRP A 199 -17.99 1.04 -21.10
C TRP A 199 -19.40 0.45 -20.91
N ARG A 200 -20.44 0.87 -21.66
CA ARG A 200 -21.83 0.38 -21.52
C ARG A 200 -21.98 -1.11 -21.79
N GLY A 201 -21.12 -1.66 -22.65
CA GLY A 201 -21.06 -3.10 -22.96
C GLY A 201 -20.34 -3.92 -21.89
N LEU A 202 -19.60 -3.27 -20.97
CA LEU A 202 -18.79 -3.96 -19.96
C LEU A 202 -19.59 -4.19 -18.68
N SER A 203 -19.74 -5.46 -18.30
CA SER A 203 -20.47 -5.86 -17.09
C SER A 203 -19.93 -5.19 -15.82
N SER A 204 -18.61 -5.05 -15.70
CA SER A 204 -17.95 -4.42 -14.54
C SER A 204 -18.14 -2.89 -14.46
N TRP A 205 -18.65 -2.26 -15.52
CA TRP A 205 -18.95 -0.82 -15.56
C TRP A 205 -20.45 -0.50 -15.55
N LYS A 206 -21.28 -1.52 -15.81
CA LYS A 206 -22.73 -1.39 -15.84
C LYS A 206 -23.26 -0.97 -14.47
N GLY A 207 -24.13 0.05 -14.45
CA GLY A 207 -24.75 0.56 -13.22
C GLY A 207 -23.88 1.53 -12.40
N LEU A 208 -22.60 1.72 -12.76
CA LEU A 208 -21.76 2.70 -12.08
C LEU A 208 -22.27 4.12 -12.34
N SER A 209 -22.35 4.96 -11.30
CA SER A 209 -22.69 6.38 -11.48
C SER A 209 -21.54 7.15 -12.14
N ALA A 210 -21.82 8.29 -12.77
CA ALA A 210 -20.78 9.14 -13.36
C ALA A 210 -19.68 9.53 -12.34
N ALA A 211 -20.06 9.74 -11.08
CA ALA A 211 -19.13 10.06 -10.01
C ALA A 211 -18.20 8.88 -9.65
N VAL A 212 -18.69 7.64 -9.71
CA VAL A 212 -17.88 6.43 -9.49
C VAL A 212 -16.98 6.17 -10.69
N ARG A 213 -17.46 6.42 -11.92
CA ARG A 213 -16.65 6.25 -13.13
C ARG A 213 -15.51 7.25 -13.23
N ALA A 214 -15.74 8.51 -12.84
CA ALA A 214 -14.78 9.60 -13.00
C ALA A 214 -13.33 9.27 -12.59
N PRO A 215 -13.06 8.67 -11.41
CA PRO A 215 -11.70 8.34 -10.97
C PRO A 215 -11.18 6.97 -11.45
N LEU A 216 -11.94 6.21 -12.24
CA LEU A 216 -11.50 4.90 -12.73
C LEU A 216 -10.37 5.05 -13.77
N PRO A 217 -9.38 4.15 -13.77
CA PRO A 217 -8.36 4.12 -14.81
C PRO A 217 -8.98 3.75 -16.16
N VAL A 218 -8.55 4.44 -17.21
CA VAL A 218 -8.85 4.15 -18.62
C VAL A 218 -7.55 4.27 -19.39
N VAL A 219 -7.31 3.35 -20.32
CA VAL A 219 -6.16 3.41 -21.23
C VAL A 219 -6.57 4.23 -22.45
N GLU A 220 -5.95 5.37 -22.68
CA GLU A 220 -6.08 6.11 -23.93
C GLU A 220 -5.01 5.58 -24.89
N SER A 221 -5.42 4.99 -26.02
CA SER A 221 -4.50 4.49 -27.04
C SER A 221 -3.70 5.64 -27.67
N LEU A 222 -2.65 5.32 -28.42
CA LEU A 222 -1.87 6.33 -29.16
C LEU A 222 -2.71 7.15 -30.14
N ASP A 223 -3.82 6.58 -30.62
CA ASP A 223 -4.78 7.24 -31.51
C ASP A 223 -5.84 8.07 -30.76
N GLY A 224 -5.72 8.20 -29.44
CA GLY A 224 -6.65 8.95 -28.59
C GLY A 224 -7.96 8.21 -28.27
N THR A 225 -8.05 6.90 -28.55
CA THR A 225 -9.27 6.12 -28.31
C THR A 225 -9.28 5.57 -26.87
N PRO A 226 -10.37 5.76 -26.11
CA PRO A 226 -10.47 5.26 -24.75
C PRO A 226 -10.78 3.76 -24.72
N VAL A 227 -9.91 2.99 -24.06
CA VAL A 227 -10.07 1.57 -23.78
C VAL A 227 -10.35 1.39 -22.29
N TYR A 228 -11.58 0.97 -22.00
CA TYR A 228 -12.08 0.78 -20.64
C TYR A 228 -11.67 -0.60 -20.12
N PRO A 229 -10.86 -0.67 -19.04
CA PRO A 229 -10.39 -1.95 -18.52
C PRO A 229 -11.50 -2.75 -17.84
N HIS A 230 -11.39 -4.07 -17.84
CA HIS A 230 -12.20 -4.91 -16.96
C HIS A 230 -11.81 -4.68 -15.49
N LEU A 231 -12.77 -4.33 -14.63
CA LEU A 231 -12.52 -4.04 -13.21
C LEU A 231 -12.67 -5.32 -12.37
N THR A 232 -11.67 -5.63 -11.56
CA THR A 232 -11.65 -6.82 -10.69
C THR A 232 -10.94 -6.53 -9.36
N LYS A 233 -11.16 -7.39 -8.35
CA LYS A 233 -10.40 -7.37 -7.08
C LYS A 233 -9.24 -8.35 -7.05
N THR A 234 -9.18 -9.26 -8.01
CA THR A 234 -8.18 -10.33 -8.07
C THR A 234 -7.51 -10.26 -9.44
N PRO A 235 -6.17 -10.33 -9.53
CA PRO A 235 -5.49 -10.39 -10.81
C PRO A 235 -6.00 -11.62 -11.57
N VAL A 236 -6.49 -11.40 -12.79
CA VAL A 236 -6.81 -12.49 -13.72
C VAL A 236 -5.62 -12.63 -14.67
N ARG A 237 -5.33 -13.84 -15.14
CA ARG A 237 -4.23 -14.04 -16.09
C ARG A 237 -4.43 -13.16 -17.34
N PRO A 238 -3.34 -12.61 -17.91
CA PRO A 238 -3.39 -11.78 -19.12
C PRO A 238 -3.97 -12.54 -20.34
N ASP A 239 -3.96 -13.88 -20.32
CA ASP A 239 -4.40 -14.76 -21.42
C ASP A 239 -5.94 -14.77 -21.64
N THR A 240 -6.69 -13.86 -21.01
CA THR A 240 -8.16 -13.80 -21.08
C THR A 240 -8.71 -13.13 -22.34
N GLY A 241 -7.84 -12.68 -23.25
CA GLY A 241 -8.24 -11.92 -24.45
C GLY A 241 -8.74 -10.50 -24.15
N LEU A 242 -8.58 -10.03 -22.91
CA LEU A 242 -8.92 -8.67 -22.50
C LEU A 242 -7.85 -7.69 -22.97
N VAL A 243 -8.27 -6.62 -23.66
CA VAL A 243 -7.35 -5.55 -24.11
C VAL A 243 -6.75 -4.79 -22.92
N ALA A 244 -7.53 -4.58 -21.85
CA ALA A 244 -7.04 -3.96 -20.62
C ALA A 244 -7.78 -4.51 -19.39
N GLN A 245 -7.05 -4.58 -18.28
CA GLN A 245 -7.57 -4.98 -16.97
C GLN A 245 -7.10 -3.99 -15.90
N ALA A 246 -7.96 -3.71 -14.93
CA ALA A 246 -7.62 -2.93 -13.76
C ALA A 246 -8.03 -3.70 -12.49
N VAL A 247 -7.03 -4.06 -11.70
CA VAL A 247 -7.19 -4.71 -10.41
C VAL A 247 -7.20 -3.64 -9.32
N PHE A 248 -8.30 -3.50 -8.60
CA PHE A 248 -8.34 -2.64 -7.43
C PHE A 248 -7.51 -3.28 -6.32
N LEU A 249 -6.46 -2.57 -5.89
CA LEU A 249 -5.64 -2.93 -4.75
C LEU A 249 -6.16 -2.19 -3.52
N PRO A 250 -7.00 -2.79 -2.67
CA PRO A 250 -7.06 -2.33 -1.31
C PRO A 250 -5.65 -2.50 -0.76
N PHE A 251 -5.00 -1.42 -0.28
CA PHE A 251 -3.67 -1.48 0.32
C PHE A 251 -3.54 -2.77 1.12
N ALA A 252 -2.81 -3.76 0.60
CA ALA A 252 -2.43 -4.89 1.40
C ALA A 252 -1.59 -4.28 2.52
N GLU A 253 -2.04 -4.38 3.77
CA GLU A 253 -1.06 -4.32 4.86
C GLU A 253 0.03 -5.30 4.46
N GLY A 254 1.27 -4.80 4.47
CA GLY A 254 2.40 -5.46 3.85
C GLY A 254 2.30 -6.95 4.10
N ALA A 255 2.38 -7.74 3.04
CA ALA A 255 2.57 -9.17 3.17
C ALA A 255 3.69 -9.34 4.20
N ALA A 256 3.32 -9.71 5.43
CA ALA A 256 4.21 -10.38 6.32
C ALA A 256 4.79 -11.48 5.45
N THR A 257 6.09 -11.41 5.22
CA THR A 257 6.89 -12.37 4.49
C THR A 257 6.55 -13.78 4.99
N ARG A 258 5.53 -14.40 4.40
CA ARG A 258 5.30 -15.83 4.48
C ARG A 258 6.31 -16.42 3.52
N GLY A 259 7.29 -17.10 4.12
CA GLY A 259 8.53 -17.47 3.48
C GLY A 259 8.34 -18.20 2.17
N LEU A 260 9.01 -17.70 1.13
CA LEU A 260 9.56 -18.53 0.06
C LEU A 260 10.85 -19.17 0.60
N ALA A 261 10.70 -20.11 1.54
CA ALA A 261 11.74 -21.07 1.85
C ALA A 261 11.30 -22.39 1.21
N GLY A 262 11.84 -22.68 0.03
CA GLY A 262 11.46 -23.89 -0.70
C GLY A 262 11.98 -23.99 -2.12
N SER A 263 13.26 -23.74 -2.36
CA SER A 263 13.94 -24.38 -3.48
C SER A 263 15.36 -24.72 -3.05
N LYS A 264 15.57 -26.00 -2.74
CA LYS A 264 16.89 -26.60 -2.62
C LYS A 264 17.55 -26.51 -3.99
N SER A 265 18.75 -25.93 -4.08
CA SER A 265 19.66 -26.23 -5.17
C SER A 265 21.08 -26.40 -4.62
N SER A 266 21.47 -27.66 -4.59
CA SER A 266 22.81 -28.26 -4.70
C SER A 266 24.04 -27.36 -4.60
N CYS A 267 24.73 -27.51 -3.45
CA CYS A 267 26.16 -27.79 -3.28
C CYS A 267 27.07 -27.68 -4.53
N ALA A 268 28.07 -26.79 -4.47
CA ALA A 268 29.48 -27.06 -4.79
C ALA A 268 30.35 -25.90 -4.25
N VAL A 269 31.27 -26.20 -3.33
CA VAL A 269 32.35 -25.30 -2.88
C VAL A 269 33.65 -25.87 -3.46
N PRO A 270 34.53 -25.07 -4.09
CA PRO A 270 35.81 -25.57 -4.57
C PRO A 270 36.82 -25.70 -3.41
N GLU A 271 37.49 -26.84 -3.35
CA GLU A 271 38.58 -27.16 -2.41
C GLU A 271 39.78 -26.21 -2.60
N ALA A 272 40.19 -25.55 -1.52
CA ALA A 272 41.48 -24.87 -1.41
C ALA A 272 42.52 -25.87 -0.90
N GLY A 273 43.58 -26.07 -1.69
CA GLY A 273 44.67 -27.01 -1.41
C GLY A 273 45.47 -26.63 -0.16
N VAL A 274 45.61 -27.57 0.75
CA VAL A 274 46.55 -27.53 1.89
C VAL A 274 47.83 -28.26 1.48
N THR A 275 48.94 -27.52 1.45
CA THR A 275 50.29 -28.04 1.24
C THR A 275 50.78 -28.79 2.48
N ARG A 276 51.37 -29.97 2.23
CA ARG A 276 51.95 -30.88 3.23
C ARG A 276 53.17 -30.25 3.92
N ASN A 277 53.21 -30.37 5.25
CA ASN A 277 54.38 -30.08 6.07
C ASN A 277 55.10 -31.42 6.38
N GLN A 278 56.40 -31.51 6.10
CA GLN A 278 57.27 -32.64 6.48
C GLN A 278 58.33 -32.17 7.49
N GLY A 279 58.41 -32.90 8.61
CA GLY A 279 59.67 -33.44 9.14
C GLY A 279 60.56 -32.58 10.05
N ALA A 280 60.67 -33.01 11.31
CA ALA A 280 61.90 -33.32 12.08
C ALA A 280 61.86 -32.77 13.53
N GLY A 281 62.00 -33.68 14.51
CA GLY A 281 62.02 -33.41 15.98
C GLY A 281 63.39 -32.96 16.51
N PRO A 282 63.83 -33.31 17.74
CA PRO A 282 63.17 -34.09 18.82
C PRO A 282 63.32 -33.50 20.25
N ASP A 283 62.92 -34.32 21.25
CA ASP A 283 63.16 -34.29 22.72
C ASP A 283 62.47 -33.16 23.52
N ILE A 284 61.85 -33.39 24.70
CA ILE A 284 62.38 -34.01 25.93
C ILE A 284 61.21 -34.52 26.80
N ASN A 285 61.39 -35.69 27.44
CA ASN A 285 60.56 -36.27 28.52
C ASN A 285 61.04 -35.71 29.88
N PRO A 286 60.21 -35.59 30.95
CA PRO A 286 60.10 -36.73 31.84
C PRO A 286 58.73 -36.90 32.55
N ALA A 287 58.46 -38.14 32.93
CA ALA A 287 57.55 -38.52 33.99
C ALA A 287 58.17 -38.27 35.38
N HIS A 288 57.37 -37.86 36.37
CA HIS A 288 57.16 -38.61 37.62
C HIS A 288 56.22 -37.90 38.61
N ASN A 289 55.30 -38.71 39.15
CA ASN A 289 54.76 -38.79 40.51
C ASN A 289 54.90 -37.64 41.52
N THR A 290 53.80 -37.53 42.28
CA THR A 290 53.54 -36.90 43.59
C THR A 290 53.44 -35.38 43.63
#